data_AF-A0A5S9M8X3-F1
#
_entry.id   AF-A0A5S9M8X3-F1
#
_cell.length_a   1.000
_cell.length_b   1.000
_cell.length_c   1.000
_cell.angle_alpha   90.00
_cell.angle_beta   90.00
_cell.angle_gamma   90.00
#
_symmetry.space_group_name_H-M   'P 1'
#
loop_
_entity.id
_entity.type
_entity.pdbx_description
1 polymer ?
#
loop_
_entity_poly.entity_id
_entity_poly.type
_entity_poly.pdbx_seq_one_letter_code
_entity_poly.pdbx_strand_id
1 'polypeptide(L)'
;MFHTKQMIEYGTNIVGGVTPGKGGTEVEGVPVFNTVSEAVQTTGANASVIYVPAPFAADAILEAVDAEVDLVICITEHIPVLDMVKVKRYMEGKKTRLVGKLPRCHHT
;
A
#
# COMPACT_ATOMS: atom_id res chain seq x y z
N MET A 1 -5.71 0.04 14.84
CA MET A 1 -4.52 -0.41 14.10
C MET A 1 -3.30 0.23 14.77
N PHE A 2 -2.41 -0.56 15.38
CA PHE A 2 -1.37 -0.03 16.29
C PHE A 2 -0.42 0.97 15.61
N HIS A 3 0.09 0.62 14.42
CA HIS A 3 1.00 1.49 13.66
C HIS A 3 0.33 2.76 13.15
N THR A 4 -0.94 2.70 12.72
CA THR A 4 -1.67 3.89 12.25
C THR A 4 -1.82 4.92 13.34
N LYS A 5 -2.14 4.50 14.57
CA LYS A 5 -2.25 5.40 15.71
C LYS A 5 -0.91 6.10 16.00
N GLN A 6 0.18 5.35 16.02
CA GLN A 6 1.53 5.90 16.21
C GLN A 6 1.93 6.85 15.07
N MET A 7 1.59 6.53 13.81
CA MET A 7 1.86 7.39 12.66
C MET A 7 1.15 8.73 12.79
N ILE A 8 -0.12 8.73 13.21
CA ILE A 8 -0.91 9.94 13.45
C ILE A 8 -0.32 10.73 14.62
N GLU A 9 0.00 10.08 15.74
CA GLU A 9 0.65 10.72 16.92
C GLU A 9 2.01 11.33 16.56
N TYR A 10 2.75 10.71 15.64
CA TYR A 10 4.03 11.21 15.14
C TYR A 10 3.89 12.33 14.09
N GLY A 11 2.66 12.68 13.69
CA GLY A 11 2.37 13.75 12.73
C GLY A 11 2.38 13.33 11.26
N THR A 12 2.32 12.03 10.97
CA THR A 12 2.13 11.54 9.59
C THR A 12 0.71 11.86 9.13
N ASN A 13 0.57 12.44 7.94
CA ASN A 13 -0.73 12.72 7.36
C ASN A 13 -1.38 11.44 6.79
N ILE A 14 -2.10 10.70 7.64
CA ILE A 14 -2.87 9.53 7.22
C ILE A 14 -4.26 9.99 6.75
N VAL A 15 -4.47 9.97 5.43
CA VAL A 15 -5.70 10.47 4.79
C VAL A 15 -6.76 9.40 4.56
N GLY A 16 -6.40 8.12 4.61
CA GLY A 16 -7.30 7.02 4.34
C GLY A 16 -6.69 5.65 4.65
N GLY A 17 -7.55 4.65 4.82
CA GLY A 17 -7.19 3.24 4.90
C GLY A 17 -7.95 2.44 3.84
N VAL A 18 -7.40 1.30 3.43
CA VAL A 18 -8.09 0.40 2.49
C VAL A 18 -8.26 -0.96 3.15
N THR A 19 -9.49 -1.46 3.20
CA THR A 19 -9.78 -2.82 3.63
C THR A 19 -11.04 -3.30 2.91
N PRO A 20 -10.91 -4.25 1.96
CA PRO A 20 -12.05 -4.78 1.24
C PRO A 20 -13.13 -5.31 2.19
N GLY A 21 -14.38 -4.88 1.99
CA GLY A 21 -15.52 -5.25 2.83
C GLY A 21 -15.71 -4.39 4.09
N LYS A 22 -14.85 -3.39 4.32
CA LYS A 22 -15.00 -2.41 5.42
C LYS A 22 -15.06 -0.96 4.93
N GLY A 23 -15.28 -0.74 3.63
CA GLY A 23 -15.47 0.61 3.10
C GLY A 23 -16.64 1.34 3.79
N GLY A 24 -16.45 2.62 4.07
CA GLY A 24 -17.40 3.47 4.79
C GLY A 24 -17.31 3.39 6.31
N THR A 25 -16.34 2.64 6.85
CA THR A 25 -16.01 2.67 8.28
C THR A 25 -14.88 3.66 8.56
N GLU A 26 -14.67 3.99 9.84
CA GLU A 26 -13.55 4.83 10.27
C GLU A 26 -12.68 4.06 11.26
N VAL A 27 -11.37 4.29 11.18
CA VAL A 27 -10.38 3.74 12.12
C VAL A 27 -9.55 4.90 12.64
N GLU A 28 -9.64 5.20 13.94
CA GLU A 28 -8.91 6.31 14.57
C GLU A 28 -9.14 7.68 13.87
N GLY A 29 -10.36 7.91 13.35
CA GLY A 29 -10.72 9.13 12.62
C GLY A 29 -10.28 9.16 11.15
N VAL A 30 -9.73 8.05 10.63
CA VAL A 30 -9.34 7.89 9.23
C VAL A 30 -10.42 7.12 8.47
N PRO A 31 -10.89 7.62 7.31
CA PRO A 31 -11.89 6.92 6.50
C PRO A 31 -11.29 5.66 5.88
N VAL A 32 -12.06 4.57 5.89
CA VAL A 32 -11.71 3.29 5.27
C VAL A 32 -12.48 3.12 3.96
N PHE A 33 -11.77 2.74 2.92
CA PHE A 33 -12.28 2.50 1.57
C PHE A 33 -12.20 1.02 1.22
N ASN A 34 -12.98 0.60 0.20
CA ASN A 34 -12.94 -0.78 -0.27
C ASN A 34 -11.77 -1.04 -1.24
N THR A 35 -11.35 -0.01 -1.98
CA THR A 35 -10.29 -0.11 -3.00
C THR A 35 -9.28 1.04 -2.88
N VAL A 36 -8.05 0.82 -3.33
CA VAL A 36 -7.00 1.86 -3.36
C VAL A 36 -7.38 2.98 -4.34
N SER A 37 -7.99 2.65 -5.47
CA SER A 37 -8.42 3.66 -6.46
C SER A 37 -9.43 4.64 -5.87
N GLU A 38 -10.43 4.15 -5.12
CA GLU A 38 -11.41 4.98 -4.44
C GLU A 38 -10.75 5.90 -3.38
N ALA A 39 -9.81 5.34 -2.61
CA ALA A 39 -9.06 6.10 -1.62
C ALA A 39 -8.25 7.22 -2.28
N VAL A 40 -7.53 6.94 -3.36
CA VAL A 40 -6.71 7.93 -4.08
C VAL A 40 -7.58 9.01 -4.72
N GLN A 41 -8.71 8.65 -5.36
CA GLN A 41 -9.62 9.63 -5.96
C GLN A 41 -10.25 10.57 -4.93
N THR A 42 -10.59 10.06 -3.75
CA THR A 42 -11.26 10.83 -2.71
C THR A 42 -10.28 11.71 -1.93
N THR A 43 -9.07 11.20 -1.67
CA THR A 43 -8.13 11.82 -0.72
C THR A 43 -6.91 12.46 -1.38
N GLY A 44 -6.62 12.11 -2.64
CA GLY A 44 -5.39 12.52 -3.31
C GLY A 44 -4.12 11.87 -2.74
N ALA A 45 -4.24 10.71 -2.08
CA ALA A 45 -3.10 10.01 -1.49
C ALA A 45 -2.00 9.72 -2.54
N ASN A 46 -0.76 10.11 -2.23
CA ASN A 46 0.42 9.89 -3.08
C ASN A 46 1.34 8.76 -2.57
N ALA A 47 1.11 8.28 -1.36
CA ALA A 47 1.87 7.21 -0.74
C ALA A 47 0.95 6.18 -0.07
N SER A 48 1.32 4.90 -0.13
CA SER A 48 0.58 3.78 0.48
C SER A 48 1.51 2.92 1.32
N VAL A 49 1.04 2.49 2.49
CA VAL A 49 1.76 1.54 3.37
C VAL A 49 0.96 0.26 3.49
N ILE A 50 1.57 -0.86 3.12
CA ILE A 50 0.93 -2.18 3.05
C ILE A 50 1.31 -3.00 4.29
N TYR A 51 0.28 -3.32 5.09
CA TYR A 51 0.31 -4.22 6.25
C TYR A 51 -0.48 -5.52 6.01
N VAL A 52 -0.71 -5.86 4.74
CA VAL A 52 -1.51 -7.00 4.31
C VAL A 52 -0.71 -8.30 4.50
N PRO A 53 -1.32 -9.43 4.91
CA PRO A 53 -0.62 -10.71 5.04
C PRO A 53 0.10 -11.16 3.76
N ALA A 54 1.20 -11.91 3.90
CA ALA A 54 2.09 -12.29 2.80
C ALA A 54 1.40 -12.87 1.54
N PRO A 55 0.38 -13.74 1.65
CA PRO A 55 -0.30 -14.29 0.47
C PRO A 55 -1.03 -13.25 -0.38
N PHE A 56 -1.42 -12.11 0.21
CA PHE A 56 -2.21 -11.07 -0.46
C PHE A 56 -1.42 -9.78 -0.69
N ALA A 57 -0.17 -9.72 -0.22
CA ALA A 57 0.66 -8.53 -0.32
C ALA A 57 1.01 -8.19 -1.78
N ALA A 58 1.20 -9.20 -2.64
CA ALA A 58 1.46 -8.98 -4.06
C ALA A 58 0.29 -8.29 -4.75
N ASP A 59 -0.94 -8.78 -4.53
CA ASP A 59 -2.15 -8.17 -5.08
C ASP A 59 -2.35 -6.74 -4.58
N ALA A 60 -2.11 -6.49 -3.29
CA ALA A 60 -2.17 -5.15 -2.72
C ALA A 60 -1.15 -4.18 -3.34
N ILE A 61 0.06 -4.64 -3.67
CA ILE A 61 1.06 -3.83 -4.37
C ILE A 61 0.58 -3.53 -5.79
N LEU A 62 0.08 -4.53 -6.51
CA LEU A 62 -0.43 -4.35 -7.88
C LEU A 62 -1.60 -3.36 -7.91
N GLU A 63 -2.51 -3.46 -6.95
CA GLU A 63 -3.63 -2.52 -6.80
C GLU A 63 -3.15 -1.08 -6.57
N ALA A 64 -2.14 -0.89 -5.72
CA ALA A 64 -1.57 0.44 -5.47
C ALA A 64 -0.84 1.02 -6.69
N VAL A 65 -0.16 0.15 -7.45
CA VAL A 65 0.50 0.51 -8.70
C VAL A 65 -0.52 0.88 -9.79
N ASP A 66 -1.67 0.21 -9.83
CA ASP A 66 -2.76 0.51 -10.76
C ASP A 66 -3.54 1.77 -10.40
N ALA A 67 -3.64 2.08 -9.10
CA ALA A 67 -4.14 3.35 -8.61
C ALA A 67 -3.13 4.51 -8.80
N GLU A 68 -2.01 4.27 -9.48
CA GLU A 68 -1.00 5.28 -9.82
C GLU A 68 -0.41 6.02 -8.62
N VAL A 69 -0.29 5.33 -7.48
CA VAL A 69 0.36 5.85 -6.28
C VAL A 69 1.86 6.01 -6.54
N ASP A 70 2.47 7.13 -6.16
CA ASP A 70 3.88 7.41 -6.47
C ASP A 70 4.84 6.56 -5.60
N LEU A 71 4.47 6.31 -4.34
CA LEU A 71 5.27 5.56 -3.39
C LEU A 71 4.46 4.46 -2.69
N VAL A 72 4.91 3.21 -2.80
CA VAL A 72 4.32 2.06 -2.11
C VAL A 72 5.35 1.49 -1.15
N ILE A 73 4.99 1.39 0.14
CA ILE A 73 5.83 0.87 1.20
C ILE A 73 5.25 -0.46 1.67
N CYS A 74 5.92 -1.57 1.35
CA CYS A 74 5.52 -2.91 1.77
C CYS A 74 6.31 -3.36 3.00
N ILE A 75 5.64 -3.45 4.14
CA ILE A 75 6.23 -3.91 5.41
C ILE A 75 6.17 -5.43 5.55
N THR A 76 5.23 -6.07 4.86
CA THR A 76 4.99 -7.50 4.92
C THR A 76 6.24 -8.31 4.58
N GLU A 77 6.60 -9.22 5.48
CA GLU A 77 7.70 -10.16 5.29
C GLU A 77 7.22 -11.50 4.73
N HIS A 78 8.17 -12.35 4.30
CA HIS A 78 7.91 -13.72 3.84
C HIS A 78 6.97 -13.82 2.61
N ILE A 79 6.93 -12.78 1.77
CA ILE A 79 6.20 -12.84 0.51
C ILE A 79 6.93 -13.82 -0.43
N PRO A 80 6.23 -14.77 -1.08
CA PRO A 80 6.85 -15.67 -2.03
C PRO A 80 7.65 -14.92 -3.10
N VAL A 81 8.88 -15.37 -3.34
CA VAL A 81 9.78 -14.73 -4.31
C VAL A 81 9.15 -14.69 -5.71
N LEU A 82 8.40 -15.73 -6.07
CA LEU A 82 7.71 -15.80 -7.37
C LEU A 82 6.71 -14.66 -7.56
N ASP A 83 5.99 -14.26 -6.52
CA ASP A 83 5.02 -13.16 -6.62
C ASP A 83 5.74 -11.82 -6.70
N MET A 84 6.86 -11.66 -5.99
CA MET A 84 7.71 -10.49 -6.11
C MET A 84 8.34 -10.34 -7.50
N VAL A 85 8.66 -11.45 -8.19
CA VAL A 85 9.12 -11.40 -9.60
C VAL A 85 8.01 -10.90 -10.53
N LYS A 86 6.75 -11.31 -10.31
CA LYS A 86 5.60 -10.80 -11.09
C LYS A 86 5.39 -9.30 -10.84
N VAL A 87 5.40 -8.89 -9.58
CA VAL A 87 5.28 -7.47 -9.18
C VAL A 87 6.37 -6.63 -9.84
N LYS A 88 7.63 -7.08 -9.75
CA LYS A 88 8.76 -6.36 -10.38
C LYS A 88 8.55 -6.17 -11.88
N ARG A 89 8.16 -7.22 -12.60
CA ARG A 89 7.87 -7.15 -14.05
C ARG A 89 6.70 -6.22 -14.35
N TYR A 90 5.66 -6.23 -13.52
CA TYR A 90 4.49 -5.38 -13.71
C TYR A 90 4.79 -3.90 -13.49
N MET A 91 5.75 -3.60 -12.62
CA MET A 91 6.20 -2.24 -12.35
C MET A 91 7.13 -1.68 -13.43
N GLU A 92 7.68 -2.51 -14.33
CA GLU A 92 8.51 -2.03 -15.42
C GLU A 92 7.72 -1.08 -16.33
N GLY A 93 8.19 0.17 -16.46
CA GLY A 93 7.52 1.22 -17.23
C GLY A 93 6.46 2.02 -16.47
N LYS A 94 6.23 1.74 -15.18
CA LYS A 94 5.32 2.51 -14.33
C LYS A 94 6.07 3.52 -13.46
N LYS A 95 5.39 4.59 -13.04
CA LYS A 95 5.98 5.67 -12.23
C LYS A 95 6.15 5.31 -10.74
N THR A 96 5.41 4.30 -10.27
CA THR A 96 5.35 3.92 -8.86
C THR A 96 6.66 3.33 -8.35
N ARG A 97 7.10 3.81 -7.18
CA ARG A 97 8.29 3.29 -6.48
C ARG A 97 7.86 2.36 -5.36
N LEU A 98 8.44 1.16 -5.31
CA LEU A 98 8.19 0.18 -4.25
C LEU A 98 9.37 0.14 -3.28
N VAL A 99 9.10 0.38 -2.00
CA VAL A 99 10.05 0.27 -0.89
C VAL A 99 9.59 -0.88 0.01
N GLY A 100 10.45 -1.85 0.27
CA GLY A 100 10.09 -2.96 1.16
C GLY A 100 11.19 -3.98 1.28
N LYS A 101 10.97 -5.00 2.12
CA LYS A 101 11.90 -6.09 2.36
C LYS A 101 11.84 -7.12 1.24
N LEU A 102 12.11 -6.67 0.01
CA LEU A 102 12.21 -7.53 -1.16
C LEU A 102 13.61 -8.14 -1.26
N PRO A 103 13.72 -9.39 -1.78
CA PRO A 103 14.98 -9.93 -2.21
C PRO A 103 15.45 -9.14 -3.45
N ARG A 104 16.22 -8.08 -3.23
CA ARG A 104 16.81 -7.16 -4.23
C ARG A 104 15.82 -6.28 -5.01
N CYS A 105 15.47 -5.12 -4.46
CA CYS A 105 15.11 -3.92 -5.23
C CYS A 105 15.57 -2.66 -4.47
N HIS A 106 16.85 -2.30 -4.61
CA HIS A 106 17.26 -0.89 -4.63
C HIS A 106 17.10 -0.46 -6.09
N HIS A 107 16.00 0.20 -6.41
CA HIS A 107 15.89 0.98 -7.65
C HIS A 107 15.74 2.45 -7.23
N THR A 108 16.90 3.06 -7.02
CA THR A 108 17.14 4.46 -7.37
C THR A 108 16.99 4.64 -8.87
#